data_AF-A0A966PWV7-F1
#
_entry.id   AF-A0A966PWV7-F1
#
_cell.length_a   1.000
_cell.length_b   1.000
_cell.length_c   1.000
_cell.angle_alpha   90.00
_cell.angle_beta   90.00
_cell.angle_gamma   90.00
#
_symmetry.space_group_name_H-M   'P 1'
#
loop_
_entity.id
_entity.type
_entity.pdbx_description
1 polymer ?
#
loop_
_entity_poly.entity_id
_entity_poly.type
_entity_poly.pdbx_seq_one_letter_code
_entity_poly.pdbx_strand_id
1 'polypeptide(L)' 'MYYKLRARDKVSFNGALFNAEINGLDPDNFNVSQNIFDIGTGQVEKVYRLISKYNLDILVESDYAPNQYAYLIER' A
#
# COMPACT_ATOMS: atom_id res chain seq x y z
N MET A 1 -1.77 -7.98 8.97
CA MET A 1 -2.53 -7.02 8.14
C MET A 1 -1.68 -6.57 6.97
N TYR A 2 -2.26 -6.62 5.79
CA TYR A 2 -1.68 -6.26 4.50
C TYR A 2 -2.65 -5.35 3.76
N TYR A 3 -2.10 -4.32 3.12
CA TYR A 3 -2.83 -3.36 2.31
C TYR A 3 -2.15 -3.19 0.97
N LYS A 4 -2.92 -3.17 -0.10
CA LYS A 4 -2.49 -2.67 -1.42
C LYS A 4 -3.21 -1.37 -1.67
N LEU A 5 -2.47 -0.29 -1.79
CA LEU A 5 -3.00 1.06 -1.86
C LEU A 5 -2.68 1.70 -3.22
N ARG A 6 -3.61 2.50 -3.73
CA ARG A 6 -3.43 3.28 -4.95
C ARG A 6 -3.62 4.76 -4.67
N ALA A 7 -2.68 5.58 -5.09
CA ALA A 7 -2.85 7.03 -5.10
C ALA A 7 -3.44 7.50 -6.45
N ARG A 8 -4.23 8.57 -6.39
CA ARG A 8 -4.86 9.16 -7.59
C ARG A 8 -3.85 9.79 -8.56
N ASP A 9 -2.77 10.36 -8.02
CA ASP A 9 -1.76 11.08 -8.76
C ASP A 9 -0.35 10.84 -8.19
N LYS A 10 0.68 11.27 -8.93
CA LYS A 10 2.09 11.07 -8.57
C LYS A 10 2.52 11.87 -7.33
N VAL A 11 1.91 13.01 -7.06
CA VAL A 11 2.26 13.85 -5.90
C VAL A 11 1.79 13.16 -4.63
N SER A 12 0.54 12.70 -4.64
CA SER A 12 -0.08 11.91 -3.57
C SER A 12 0.67 10.59 -3.36
N PHE A 13 1.10 9.92 -4.43
CA PHE A 13 1.92 8.70 -4.37
C PHE A 13 3.24 8.94 -3.64
N ASN A 14 4.06 9.90 -4.11
CA ASN A 14 5.36 10.18 -3.53
C ASN A 14 5.24 10.68 -2.09
N GLY A 15 4.23 11.51 -1.81
CA GLY A 15 3.94 12.00 -0.46
C GLY A 15 3.55 10.88 0.50
N ALA A 16 2.70 9.96 0.04
CA ALA A 16 2.29 8.79 0.83
C ALA A 16 3.48 7.86 1.11
N LEU A 17 4.32 7.58 0.12
CA LEU A 17 5.52 6.77 0.30
C LEU A 17 6.48 7.37 1.32
N PHE A 18 6.83 8.65 1.15
CA PHE A 18 7.71 9.33 2.09
C PHE A 18 7.12 9.36 3.51
N ASN A 19 5.80 9.60 3.63
CA ASN A 19 5.14 9.62 4.92
C ASN A 19 5.10 8.21 5.56
N ALA A 20 4.91 7.16 4.77
CA ALA A 20 4.92 5.79 5.25
C ALA A 20 6.29 5.38 5.80
N GLU A 21 7.37 5.69 5.07
CA GLU A 21 8.76 5.46 5.49
C GLU A 21 9.09 6.12 6.83
N ILE A 22 8.86 7.43 6.96
CA ILE A 22 9.18 8.16 8.20
C ILE A 22 8.34 7.72 9.40
N ASN A 23 7.19 7.07 9.18
CA ASN A 23 6.32 6.56 10.24
C ASN A 23 6.57 5.08 10.57
N GLY A 24 7.55 4.44 9.92
CA GLY A 24 7.88 3.03 10.09
C GLY A 24 6.75 2.10 9.63
N LEU A 25 6.12 2.43 8.50
CA LEU A 25 5.12 1.58 7.85
C LEU A 25 5.74 0.68 6.76
N ASP A 26 7.01 0.91 6.42
CA ASP A 26 7.83 0.10 5.51
C ASP A 26 7.07 -0.30 4.22
N PRO A 27 6.71 0.69 3.37
CA PRO A 27 6.00 0.40 2.14
C PRO A 27 6.86 -0.44 1.18
N ASP A 28 6.24 -1.28 0.36
CA ASP A 28 6.93 -2.20 -0.57
C ASP A 28 6.16 -2.41 -1.89
N ASN A 29 6.67 -3.22 -2.81
CA ASN A 29 6.05 -3.64 -4.08
C ASN A 29 5.48 -2.47 -4.90
N PHE A 30 6.34 -1.50 -5.20
CA PHE A 30 5.95 -0.28 -5.89
C PHE A 30 5.65 -0.50 -7.38
N ASN A 31 4.48 -0.08 -7.84
CA ASN A 31 4.18 0.11 -9.25
C ASN A 31 3.98 1.61 -9.54
N VAL A 32 5.09 2.25 -9.94
CA VAL A 32 5.15 3.70 -10.22
C VAL A 32 4.27 4.10 -11.41
N SER A 33 4.02 3.20 -12.36
CA SER A 33 3.16 3.50 -13.52
C SER A 33 1.69 3.64 -13.14
N GLN A 34 1.28 2.96 -12.07
CA GLN A 34 -0.11 2.93 -11.58
C GLN A 34 -0.29 3.61 -10.22
N ASN A 35 0.78 4.20 -9.65
CA ASN A 35 0.79 4.79 -8.32
C ASN A 35 0.33 3.80 -7.21
N ILE A 36 0.76 2.54 -7.32
CA ILE A 36 0.39 1.48 -6.36
C ILE A 36 1.59 1.13 -5.50
N PHE A 37 1.34 0.84 -4.23
CA PHE A 37 2.30 0.28 -3.31
C PHE A 37 1.59 -0.57 -2.25
N ASP A 38 2.36 -1.42 -1.59
CA ASP A 38 1.88 -2.31 -0.56
C ASP A 38 2.36 -1.84 0.81
N ILE A 39 1.60 -2.14 1.86
CA ILE A 39 2.01 -2.00 3.26
C ILE A 39 1.66 -3.29 4.00
N GLY A 40 2.66 -3.95 4.58
CA GLY A 40 2.49 -5.08 5.49
C GLY A 40 2.82 -4.67 6.92
N THR A 41 1.82 -4.35 7.74
CA THR A 41 2.08 -3.87 9.11
C THR A 41 0.91 -4.15 10.06
N GLY A 42 1.21 -4.33 11.35
CA GLY A 42 0.20 -4.38 12.42
C GLY A 42 -0.32 -3.01 12.86
N GLN A 43 0.28 -1.92 12.39
CA GLN A 43 -0.07 -0.55 12.78
C GLN A 43 -1.27 0.01 12.00
N VAL A 44 -2.42 -0.65 12.12
CA VAL A 44 -3.65 -0.39 11.33
C VAL A 44 -4.08 1.08 11.37
N GLU A 45 -4.09 1.70 12.56
CA GLU A 45 -4.50 3.10 12.70
C GLU A 45 -3.63 4.07 11.90
N LYS A 46 -2.32 3.81 11.83
CA LYS A 46 -1.39 4.66 11.06
C LYS A 46 -1.65 4.51 9.56
N VAL A 47 -1.96 3.29 9.09
CA VAL A 47 -2.33 3.05 7.69
C VAL A 47 -3.61 3.80 7.33
N TYR A 48 -4.66 3.73 8.17
CA TYR A 48 -5.89 4.48 7.92
C TYR A 48 -5.69 6.00 7.94
N ARG A 49 -4.81 6.52 8.80
CA ARG A 49 -4.41 7.94 8.77
C ARG A 49 -3.70 8.30 7.46
N LEU A 50 -2.81 7.44 6.97
CA LEU A 50 -2.13 7.63 5.68
C LEU A 50 -3.13 7.64 4.52
N ILE A 51 -4.06 6.67 4.50
CA ILE A 51 -5.13 6.55 3.51
C ILE A 51 -5.97 7.82 3.47
N SER A 52 -6.45 8.29 4.62
CA SER A 52 -7.27 9.50 4.70
C SER A 52 -6.51 10.75 4.27
N LYS A 53 -5.25 10.89 4.68
CA LYS A 53 -4.42 12.07 4.39
C LYS A 53 -4.13 12.26 2.90
N TYR A 54 -3.86 11.16 2.18
CA TYR A 54 -3.49 11.19 0.76
C TYR A 54 -4.62 10.72 -0.17
N ASN A 55 -5.83 10.52 0.37
CA ASN A 55 -7.00 10.03 -0.34
C ASN A 55 -6.68 8.78 -1.19
N LEU A 56 -6.12 7.77 -0.53
CA LEU A 56 -5.70 6.53 -1.17
C LEU A 56 -6.88 5.56 -1.33
N ASP A 57 -6.93 4.86 -2.45
CA ASP A 57 -7.87 3.77 -2.65
C ASP A 57 -7.28 2.47 -2.10
N ILE A 58 -8.09 1.73 -1.35
CA ILE A 58 -7.75 0.39 -0.88
C ILE A 58 -8.10 -0.60 -1.99
N LEU A 59 -7.10 -1.19 -2.63
CA LEU A 59 -7.29 -2.23 -3.65
C LEU A 59 -7.40 -3.62 -3.02
N VAL A 60 -6.66 -3.86 -1.94
CA VAL A 60 -6.68 -5.09 -1.15
C VAL A 60 -6.49 -4.73 0.31
N GLU A 61 -7.29 -5.34 1.18
CA GLU A 61 -7.10 -5.39 2.63
C GLU A 61 -7.23 -6.86 3.06
N SER A 62 -6.25 -7.36 3.79
CA SER A 62 -6.18 -8.77 4.18
C SER A 62 -5.40 -8.95 5.48
N ASP A 63 -5.69 -9.99 6.24
CA ASP A 63 -4.91 -10.34 7.44
C ASP A 63 -3.48 -10.76 7.08
N TYR A 64 -3.30 -11.38 5.91
CA TYR A 64 -2.03 -11.88 5.39
C TYR A 64 -1.70 -11.29 4.01
N ALA A 65 -0.41 -11.12 3.74
CA ALA A 65 0.05 -10.75 2.41
C ALA A 65 -0.28 -11.88 1.43
N PRO A 66 -0.93 -11.59 0.28
CA PRO A 66 -1.22 -12.61 -0.71
C PRO A 66 0.11 -13.17 -1.24
N ASN A 67 0.22 -14.49 -1.25
CA ASN A 67 1.44 -15.17 -1.66
C ASN A 67 1.59 -15.01 -3.18
N GLN A 68 2.68 -14.37 -3.65
CA GLN A 68 2.84 -14.03 -5.07
C GLN A 68 2.81 -15.25 -6.01
N TYR A 69 3.00 -16.45 -5.48
CA TYR A 69 2.95 -17.73 -6.21
C TYR A 69 1.55 -18.34 -6.33
N ALA A 70 0.56 -17.89 -5.56
CA ALA A 70 -0.78 -18.48 -5.59
C ALA A 70 -1.57 -18.14 -6.87
N TYR A 71 -1.20 -17.08 -7.58
CA TYR A 71 -1.86 -16.61 -8.80
C TYR A 71 -1.05 -16.85 -10.09
N LEU A 72 0.11 -17.52 -9.98
CA LEU A 72 0.97 -17.86 -11.13
C LEU A 72 0.72 -19.28 -11.70
N ILE A 73 -0.32 -20.00 -11.23
CA ILE A 73 -0.70 -21.35 -11.72
C ILE A 73 -2.12 -21.36 -12.32
N GLU A 74 -2.61 -20.22 -12.80
CA GLU A 74 -3.80 -20.21 -13.67
C GLU A 74 -3.51 -19.42 -14.95
N ARG A 75 -2.72 -20.03 -15.84
CA ARG A 75 -2.89 -20.06 -17.31
C ARG A 75 -1.75 -20.78 -18.01
#